data_AF-A0A3N6F030-F1
#
_entry.id   AF-A0A3N6F030-F1
#
_cell.length_a   1.000
_cell.length_b   1.000
_cell.length_c   1.000
_cell.angle_alpha   90.00
_cell.angle_beta   90.00
_cell.angle_gamma   90.00
#
_symmetry.space_group_name_H-M   'P 1'
#
loop_
_entity.id
_entity.type
_entity.pdbx_description
1 polymer ?
#
loop_
_entity_poly.entity_id
_entity_poly.type
_entity_poly.pdbx_seq_one_letter_code
_entity_poly.pdbx_strand_id
1 'polypeptide(L)'
;MQRRTFLRGTAVAALAAVPLSTSMSIDASAADKPVSSLAELQSAINAAVPGDRIIVADGTYTVPSGGAINVSGKNGTSAAQITIVSKTRGGAVLRGERSFVLANSSNITISGFAFRQSTTMELPANCSSIRMTRNDFQFADTGDPYWLVVRSNDSKVDRNHFHDKTTAGIFLVVDGPGSTDMAQNLQILRNHFSDHSFAGANGGESIRLGVSGRALSSAHAVVEYNLFEHADGDPEAISVKSSDNIIRYNTIRDSRGGIVLRHGNRSRVEGNYLIGGSEGVRLYGNDHVIVNNYLSGLSARALVVGSGTTRDHNSGETEEERRGNDACDRAVIVHNTLLGNSGSLSGETRTYEPKDVVVADNLIVGDNGSLVSMGATTGFTWKSNMLWGAAANGNIPSGGYTRVDPKLVTGTDGVARLSAGSPAIGAATFTGTAVADDIDGDARGSARDIGADEYSTAPALRHPLTAADVGPNAS
;
A
#
# COMPACT_ATOMS: atom_id res chain seq x y z
N MET A 1 76.45 -17.66 35.62
CA MET A 1 75.80 -18.41 36.71
C MET A 1 74.53 -19.08 36.16
N GLN A 2 74.46 -20.39 36.40
CA GLN A 2 73.36 -21.36 36.24
C GLN A 2 72.15 -21.08 35.33
N ARG A 3 72.04 -21.97 34.33
CA ARG A 3 70.89 -22.26 33.47
C ARG A 3 69.68 -22.72 34.28
N ARG A 4 68.48 -22.22 33.96
CA ARG A 4 67.19 -22.81 34.36
C ARG A 4 66.58 -23.57 33.20
N THR A 5 66.42 -24.87 33.40
CA THR A 5 65.76 -25.83 32.51
C THR A 5 64.25 -25.80 32.77
N PHE A 6 63.43 -25.64 31.74
CA PHE A 6 61.98 -25.91 31.80
C PHE A 6 61.70 -27.15 30.95
N LEU A 7 61.20 -28.21 31.59
CA LEU A 7 60.69 -29.41 30.93
C LEU A 7 59.41 -29.06 30.16
N ARG A 8 59.37 -29.41 28.87
CA ARG A 8 58.12 -29.55 28.11
C ARG A 8 57.65 -31.00 28.23
N GLY A 9 56.56 -31.21 28.97
CA GLY A 9 55.81 -32.46 28.95
C GLY A 9 54.86 -32.47 27.75
N THR A 10 55.01 -33.45 26.87
CA THR A 10 54.08 -33.77 25.78
C THR A 10 52.93 -34.60 26.31
N ALA A 11 51.71 -34.05 26.32
CA ALA A 11 50.48 -34.81 26.47
C ALA A 11 49.89 -35.09 25.07
N VAL A 12 49.84 -36.36 24.69
CA VAL A 12 49.17 -36.85 23.48
C VAL A 12 47.68 -37.00 23.82
N ALA A 13 46.83 -36.13 23.29
CA ALA A 13 45.39 -36.30 23.33
C ALA A 13 44.94 -37.07 22.09
N ALA A 14 44.40 -38.27 22.29
CA ALA A 14 43.79 -39.08 21.24
C ALA A 14 42.47 -38.42 20.79
N LEU A 15 42.40 -37.98 19.53
CA LEU A 15 41.13 -37.61 18.89
C LEU A 15 40.35 -38.88 18.59
N ALA A 16 39.27 -39.12 19.34
CA ALA A 16 38.23 -40.06 18.95
C ALA A 16 37.41 -39.43 17.81
N ALA A 17 37.46 -40.03 16.62
CA ALA A 17 36.60 -39.66 15.50
C ALA A 17 35.16 -40.10 15.81
N VAL A 18 34.32 -39.13 16.17
CA VAL A 18 32.86 -39.32 16.23
C VAL A 18 32.35 -39.25 14.79
N PRO A 19 31.65 -40.27 14.26
CA PRO A 19 31.04 -40.16 12.94
C PRO A 19 29.94 -39.10 13.04
N LEU A 20 30.15 -38.00 12.33
CA LEU A 20 29.14 -36.97 12.12
C LEU A 20 28.09 -37.57 11.18
N SER A 21 27.04 -38.17 11.73
CA SER A 21 25.85 -38.52 10.97
C SER A 21 25.18 -37.22 10.54
N THR A 22 25.56 -36.70 9.38
CA THR A 22 24.82 -35.68 8.65
C THR A 22 23.49 -36.29 8.25
N SER A 23 22.49 -36.16 9.11
CA SER A 23 21.08 -36.27 8.72
C SER A 23 20.81 -35.17 7.71
N MET A 24 20.92 -35.49 6.42
CA MET A 24 20.32 -34.70 5.37
C MET A 24 18.82 -34.65 5.64
N SER A 25 18.33 -33.51 6.14
CA SER A 25 16.91 -33.19 6.09
C SER A 25 16.56 -33.05 4.62
N ILE A 26 16.06 -34.13 4.03
CA ILE A 26 15.38 -34.09 2.74
C ILE A 26 14.13 -33.28 3.03
N ASP A 27 14.11 -32.01 2.63
CA ASP A 27 12.87 -31.24 2.50
C ASP A 27 12.04 -31.92 1.41
N ALA A 28 11.35 -32.99 1.78
CA ALA A 28 10.40 -33.65 0.93
C ALA A 28 9.26 -32.65 0.71
N SER A 29 9.31 -31.92 -0.41
CA SER A 29 8.13 -31.26 -0.95
C SER A 29 7.05 -32.33 -1.03
N ALA A 30 5.97 -32.16 -0.24
CA ALA A 30 4.86 -33.09 -0.30
C ALA A 30 4.33 -33.15 -1.73
N ALA A 31 4.04 -34.36 -2.22
CA ALA A 31 3.60 -34.57 -3.59
C ALA A 31 2.32 -33.78 -3.89
N ASP A 32 2.20 -33.30 -5.13
CA ASP A 32 1.00 -32.61 -5.60
C ASP A 32 -0.25 -33.49 -5.41
N LYS A 33 -1.31 -32.89 -4.86
CA LYS A 33 -2.61 -33.53 -4.64
C LYS A 33 -3.63 -32.96 -5.64
N PRO A 34 -3.72 -33.51 -6.86
CA PRO A 34 -4.70 -33.06 -7.84
C PRO A 34 -6.12 -33.41 -7.38
N VAL A 35 -7.04 -32.47 -7.53
CA VAL A 35 -8.47 -32.63 -7.24
C VAL A 35 -9.30 -32.03 -8.37
N SER A 36 -10.48 -32.59 -8.61
CA SER A 36 -11.35 -32.24 -9.74
C SER A 36 -12.80 -31.96 -9.35
N SER A 37 -13.16 -32.14 -8.08
CA SER A 37 -14.48 -31.83 -7.53
C SER A 37 -14.40 -31.10 -6.19
N LEU A 38 -15.49 -30.44 -5.76
CA LEU A 38 -15.58 -29.80 -4.45
C LEU A 38 -15.40 -30.80 -3.29
N ALA A 39 -15.90 -32.03 -3.45
CA ALA A 39 -15.76 -33.08 -2.45
C ALA A 39 -14.31 -33.55 -2.31
N GLU A 40 -13.60 -33.75 -3.44
CA GLU A 40 -12.18 -34.07 -3.44
C GLU A 40 -11.34 -32.94 -2.83
N LEU A 41 -11.63 -31.68 -3.20
CA LEU A 41 -10.97 -30.51 -2.64
C LEU A 41 -11.16 -30.44 -1.12
N GLN A 42 -12.40 -30.60 -0.63
CA GLN A 42 -12.66 -30.58 0.81
C GLN A 42 -11.95 -31.72 1.55
N SER A 43 -11.95 -32.95 1.00
CA SER A 43 -11.22 -34.08 1.58
C SER A 43 -9.71 -33.84 1.59
N ALA A 44 -9.15 -33.27 0.53
CA ALA A 44 -7.73 -32.94 0.46
C ALA A 44 -7.34 -31.87 1.49
N ILE A 45 -8.15 -30.82 1.67
CA ILE A 45 -7.95 -29.80 2.71
C ILE A 45 -8.03 -30.44 4.10
N ASN A 46 -9.01 -31.30 4.34
CA ASN A 46 -9.18 -31.99 5.62
C ASN A 46 -7.99 -32.88 5.98
N ALA A 47 -7.31 -33.46 4.98
CA ALA A 47 -6.11 -34.27 5.16
C ALA A 47 -4.79 -33.45 5.10
N ALA A 48 -4.86 -32.15 4.84
CA ALA A 48 -3.67 -31.35 4.58
C ALA A 48 -2.76 -31.21 5.82
N VAL A 49 -1.46 -31.34 5.59
CA VAL A 49 -0.35 -31.16 6.53
C VAL A 49 0.65 -30.13 5.96
N PRO A 50 1.55 -29.54 6.79
CA PRO A 50 2.55 -28.57 6.30
C PRO A 50 3.28 -29.02 5.04
N GLY A 51 3.38 -28.12 4.05
CA GLY A 51 4.04 -28.37 2.77
C GLY A 51 3.16 -28.99 1.67
N ASP A 52 1.94 -29.43 2.00
CA ASP A 52 1.01 -29.97 1.00
C ASP A 52 0.62 -28.93 -0.07
N ARG A 53 0.56 -29.39 -1.32
CA ARG A 53 0.08 -28.63 -2.47
C ARG A 53 -1.13 -29.30 -3.10
N ILE A 54 -2.31 -28.70 -2.93
CA ILE A 54 -3.58 -29.16 -3.50
C ILE A 54 -3.85 -28.41 -4.80
N ILE A 55 -3.88 -29.14 -5.92
CA ILE A 55 -4.05 -28.56 -7.26
C ILE A 55 -5.48 -28.81 -7.75
N VAL A 56 -6.26 -27.75 -7.85
CA VAL A 56 -7.64 -27.79 -8.32
C VAL A 56 -7.65 -27.72 -9.84
N ALA A 57 -8.22 -28.73 -10.50
CA ALA A 57 -8.36 -28.77 -11.94
C ALA A 57 -9.15 -27.56 -12.47
N ASP A 58 -8.95 -27.23 -13.74
CA ASP A 58 -9.71 -26.17 -14.38
C ASP A 58 -11.18 -26.61 -14.49
N GLY A 59 -12.09 -25.68 -14.25
CA GLY A 59 -13.52 -25.95 -14.23
C GLY A 59 -14.30 -24.92 -13.42
N THR A 60 -15.62 -24.98 -13.56
CA THR A 60 -16.53 -24.16 -12.76
C THR A 60 -17.10 -24.97 -11.60
N TYR A 61 -16.85 -24.49 -10.39
CA TYR A 61 -17.28 -25.11 -9.15
C TYR A 61 -18.37 -24.23 -8.51
N THR A 62 -19.62 -24.68 -8.57
CA THR A 62 -20.73 -24.05 -7.87
C THR A 62 -20.76 -24.54 -6.42
N VAL A 63 -20.42 -23.68 -5.48
CA VAL A 63 -20.60 -23.97 -4.05
C VAL A 63 -22.10 -23.88 -3.72
N PRO A 64 -22.72 -24.94 -3.15
CA PRO A 64 -24.13 -24.91 -2.78
C PRO A 64 -24.45 -23.75 -1.81
N SER A 65 -25.66 -23.18 -1.88
CA SER A 65 -26.10 -22.16 -0.92
C SER A 65 -26.05 -22.70 0.52
N GLY A 66 -25.61 -21.86 1.46
CA GLY A 66 -25.27 -22.27 2.83
C GLY A 66 -24.00 -23.13 2.97
N GLY A 67 -23.38 -23.57 1.88
CA GLY A 67 -22.14 -24.35 1.86
C GLY A 67 -20.86 -23.50 1.91
N ALA A 68 -19.71 -24.15 2.01
CA ALA A 68 -18.38 -23.54 1.89
C ALA A 68 -17.30 -24.59 1.61
N ILE A 69 -16.15 -24.11 1.11
CA ILE A 69 -14.88 -24.83 1.13
C ILE A 69 -14.17 -24.44 2.43
N ASN A 70 -14.23 -25.30 3.44
CA ASN A 70 -13.75 -24.99 4.79
C ASN A 70 -12.25 -25.29 4.92
N VAL A 71 -11.50 -24.30 5.40
CA VAL A 71 -10.10 -24.42 5.83
C VAL A 71 -10.05 -24.17 7.33
N SER A 72 -10.21 -25.24 8.12
CA SER A 72 -10.33 -25.15 9.58
C SER A 72 -9.26 -25.97 10.29
N GLY A 73 -8.56 -25.35 11.24
CA GLY A 73 -7.49 -26.02 12.00
C GLY A 73 -6.26 -26.38 11.17
N LYS A 74 -6.02 -25.70 10.05
CA LYS A 74 -4.94 -26.00 9.11
C LYS A 74 -3.77 -25.06 9.31
N ASN A 75 -2.62 -25.62 9.65
CA ASN A 75 -1.46 -24.85 10.04
C ASN A 75 -0.25 -25.38 9.28
N GLY A 76 0.19 -24.65 8.26
CA GLY A 76 1.52 -24.82 7.67
C GLY A 76 2.60 -24.20 8.56
N THR A 77 3.81 -24.13 8.04
CA THR A 77 4.90 -23.33 8.64
C THR A 77 5.39 -22.29 7.63
N SER A 78 6.21 -21.34 8.09
CA SER A 78 6.86 -20.37 7.19
C SER A 78 7.72 -21.04 6.10
N ALA A 79 8.33 -22.19 6.43
CA ALA A 79 9.13 -23.00 5.50
C ALA A 79 8.28 -23.98 4.66
N ALA A 80 7.10 -24.38 5.14
CA ALA A 80 6.25 -25.39 4.52
C ALA A 80 4.77 -24.98 4.63
N GLN A 81 4.36 -24.00 3.81
CA GLN A 81 2.98 -23.54 3.75
C GLN A 81 2.07 -24.61 3.13
N ILE A 82 0.80 -24.65 3.55
CA ILE A 82 -0.22 -25.42 2.84
C ILE A 82 -0.69 -24.56 1.66
N THR A 83 -0.57 -25.09 0.44
CA THR A 83 -0.93 -24.37 -0.78
C THR A 83 -2.17 -25.00 -1.41
N ILE A 84 -3.21 -24.19 -1.60
CA ILE A 84 -4.39 -24.53 -2.38
C ILE A 84 -4.33 -23.67 -3.65
N VAL A 85 -4.24 -24.30 -4.81
CA VAL A 85 -3.90 -23.62 -6.06
C VAL A 85 -4.74 -24.12 -7.22
N SER A 86 -5.19 -23.20 -8.07
CA SER A 86 -5.77 -23.58 -9.36
C SER A 86 -4.69 -24.09 -10.32
N LYS A 87 -5.00 -25.13 -11.09
CA LYS A 87 -4.09 -25.74 -12.06
C LYS A 87 -3.57 -24.72 -13.07
N THR A 88 -4.46 -23.90 -13.62
CA THR A 88 -4.11 -22.72 -14.42
C THR A 88 -4.65 -21.47 -13.74
N ARG A 89 -3.95 -20.33 -13.88
CA ARG A 89 -4.41 -19.08 -13.27
C ARG A 89 -5.76 -18.67 -13.88
N GLY A 90 -6.76 -18.49 -13.03
CA GLY A 90 -8.16 -18.24 -13.41
C GLY A 90 -8.94 -19.49 -13.85
N GLY A 91 -8.31 -20.66 -13.94
CA GLY A 91 -8.93 -21.87 -14.49
C GLY A 91 -9.97 -22.52 -13.60
N ALA A 92 -9.77 -22.48 -12.27
CA ALA A 92 -10.75 -22.92 -11.29
C ALA A 92 -11.64 -21.73 -10.88
N VAL A 93 -12.85 -21.69 -11.45
CA VAL A 93 -13.85 -20.66 -11.20
C VAL A 93 -14.74 -21.08 -10.03
N LEU A 94 -14.73 -20.32 -8.95
CA LEU A 94 -15.54 -20.55 -7.75
C LEU A 94 -16.72 -19.58 -7.74
N ARG A 95 -17.94 -20.10 -7.80
CA ARG A 95 -19.19 -19.32 -7.79
C ARG A 95 -20.19 -19.84 -6.76
N GLY A 96 -21.22 -19.05 -6.49
CA GLY A 96 -22.24 -19.34 -5.48
C GLY A 96 -22.29 -18.23 -4.45
N GLU A 97 -22.91 -18.49 -3.30
CA GLU A 97 -23.05 -17.49 -2.25
C GLU A 97 -21.70 -17.11 -1.64
N ARG A 98 -20.87 -18.11 -1.32
CA ARG A 98 -19.52 -17.97 -0.75
C ARG A 98 -18.61 -19.13 -1.19
N SER A 99 -17.30 -18.93 -1.18
CA SER A 99 -16.31 -19.97 -1.53
C SER A 99 -15.53 -20.49 -0.32
N PHE A 100 -14.30 -20.00 -0.09
CA PHE A 100 -13.47 -20.38 1.04
C PHE A 100 -13.96 -19.74 2.34
N VAL A 101 -13.95 -20.52 3.42
CA VAL A 101 -14.15 -20.04 4.79
C VAL A 101 -13.03 -20.58 5.67
N LEU A 102 -12.27 -19.68 6.26
CA LEU A 102 -11.11 -19.99 7.09
C LEU A 102 -11.47 -19.93 8.57
N ALA A 103 -10.81 -20.74 9.39
CA ALA A 103 -10.88 -20.65 10.85
C ALA A 103 -9.65 -21.32 11.48
N ASN A 104 -9.11 -20.73 12.56
CA ASN A 104 -8.04 -21.33 13.37
C ASN A 104 -6.87 -21.89 12.52
N SER A 105 -6.46 -21.15 11.50
CA SER A 105 -5.54 -21.62 10.46
C SER A 105 -4.40 -20.63 10.21
N SER A 106 -3.24 -21.13 9.82
CA SER A 106 -2.06 -20.31 9.57
C SER A 106 -1.18 -20.84 8.45
N ASN A 107 -0.39 -19.95 7.83
CA ASN A 107 0.56 -20.30 6.77
C ASN A 107 -0.11 -21.04 5.59
N ILE A 108 -1.21 -20.45 5.11
CA ILE A 108 -2.00 -20.96 3.99
C ILE A 108 -1.83 -20.04 2.79
N THR A 109 -1.53 -20.60 1.61
CA THR A 109 -1.59 -19.87 0.33
C THR A 109 -2.81 -20.33 -0.47
N ILE A 110 -3.66 -19.39 -0.87
CA ILE A 110 -4.76 -19.58 -1.82
C ILE A 110 -4.42 -18.83 -3.10
N SER A 111 -4.26 -19.57 -4.22
CA SER A 111 -3.69 -18.98 -5.43
C SER A 111 -4.32 -19.42 -6.75
N GLY A 112 -4.42 -18.48 -7.69
CA GLY A 112 -4.79 -18.78 -9.07
C GLY A 112 -6.29 -18.92 -9.31
N PHE A 113 -7.17 -18.65 -8.35
CA PHE A 113 -8.61 -18.85 -8.50
C PHE A 113 -9.29 -17.65 -9.17
N ALA A 114 -10.40 -17.92 -9.85
CA ALA A 114 -11.35 -16.89 -10.25
C ALA A 114 -12.56 -16.93 -9.30
N PHE A 115 -12.74 -15.88 -8.51
CA PHE A 115 -13.84 -15.76 -7.55
C PHE A 115 -15.01 -14.99 -8.15
N ARG A 116 -16.19 -15.62 -8.13
CA ARG A 116 -17.47 -15.13 -8.64
C ARG A 116 -18.60 -15.31 -7.62
N GLN A 117 -18.27 -15.18 -6.33
CA GLN A 117 -19.24 -15.32 -5.23
C GLN A 117 -20.05 -14.03 -5.01
N SER A 118 -21.15 -14.10 -4.26
CA SER A 118 -22.04 -12.93 -4.03
C SER A 118 -21.94 -12.31 -2.64
N THR A 119 -21.12 -12.86 -1.74
CA THR A 119 -20.95 -12.37 -0.36
C THR A 119 -19.48 -12.10 -0.05
N THR A 120 -19.22 -11.38 1.04
CA THR A 120 -17.86 -11.08 1.51
C THR A 120 -17.01 -12.32 1.78
N MET A 121 -15.77 -12.31 1.29
CA MET A 121 -14.72 -13.22 1.73
C MET A 121 -13.97 -12.62 2.91
N GLU A 122 -13.69 -13.42 3.93
CA GLU A 122 -13.00 -12.95 5.14
C GLU A 122 -11.77 -13.82 5.45
N LEU A 123 -10.67 -13.15 5.83
CA LEU A 123 -9.54 -13.74 6.55
C LEU A 123 -9.69 -13.37 8.03
N PRO A 124 -10.21 -14.28 8.89
CA PRO A 124 -10.64 -13.92 10.23
C PRO A 124 -9.48 -13.75 11.21
N ALA A 125 -9.73 -13.04 12.32
CA ALA A 125 -8.70 -12.68 13.31
C ALA A 125 -8.05 -13.89 14.03
N ASN A 126 -8.71 -15.05 14.03
CA ASN A 126 -8.13 -16.30 14.54
C ASN A 126 -7.30 -17.06 13.49
N CYS A 127 -6.96 -16.41 12.38
CA CYS A 127 -5.99 -16.88 11.40
C CYS A 127 -4.78 -15.93 11.35
N SER A 128 -3.66 -16.40 10.78
CA SER A 128 -2.47 -15.58 10.58
C SER A 128 -1.66 -16.07 9.37
N SER A 129 -0.84 -15.21 8.78
CA SER A 129 0.06 -15.60 7.67
C SER A 129 -0.69 -16.25 6.50
N ILE A 130 -1.86 -15.69 6.16
CA ILE A 130 -2.66 -16.14 5.01
C ILE A 130 -2.25 -15.33 3.78
N ARG A 131 -1.99 -16.03 2.67
CA ARG A 131 -1.62 -15.41 1.40
C ARG A 131 -2.71 -15.62 0.34
N MET A 132 -3.31 -14.54 -0.11
CA MET A 132 -4.18 -14.49 -1.29
C MET A 132 -3.35 -13.99 -2.46
N THR A 133 -3.03 -14.86 -3.43
CA THR A 133 -2.16 -14.45 -4.54
C THR A 133 -2.54 -14.95 -5.91
N ARG A 134 -2.40 -14.11 -6.94
CA ARG A 134 -2.68 -14.48 -8.33
C ARG A 134 -4.14 -14.87 -8.58
N ASN A 135 -5.05 -14.31 -7.79
CA ASN A 135 -6.47 -14.55 -7.95
C ASN A 135 -7.13 -13.42 -8.73
N ASP A 136 -8.24 -13.77 -9.34
CA ASP A 136 -9.10 -12.88 -10.12
C ASP A 136 -10.43 -12.72 -9.38
N PHE A 137 -10.70 -11.53 -8.88
CA PHE A 137 -11.89 -11.19 -8.10
C PHE A 137 -12.83 -10.36 -8.96
N GLN A 138 -14.01 -10.93 -9.21
CA GLN A 138 -15.13 -10.26 -9.86
C GLN A 138 -16.41 -10.83 -9.24
N PHE A 139 -16.71 -10.40 -8.01
CA PHE A 139 -17.88 -10.92 -7.29
C PHE A 139 -19.16 -10.56 -8.04
N ALA A 140 -20.24 -11.28 -7.73
CA ALA A 140 -21.55 -10.95 -8.28
C ALA A 140 -21.91 -9.52 -7.85
N ASP A 141 -22.34 -8.72 -8.83
CA ASP A 141 -22.66 -7.31 -8.63
C ASP A 141 -24.07 -7.16 -8.05
N THR A 142 -24.24 -7.65 -6.83
CA THR A 142 -25.52 -7.71 -6.11
C THR A 142 -25.33 -7.36 -4.64
N GLY A 143 -26.22 -6.51 -4.12
CA GLY A 143 -26.10 -6.01 -2.74
C GLY A 143 -24.86 -5.14 -2.58
N ASP A 144 -24.33 -5.06 -1.35
CA ASP A 144 -23.23 -4.16 -1.00
C ASP A 144 -22.01 -4.88 -0.37
N PRO A 145 -21.58 -6.06 -0.87
CA PRO A 145 -20.51 -6.79 -0.22
C PRO A 145 -19.17 -6.04 -0.35
N TYR A 146 -18.44 -5.95 0.76
CA TYR A 146 -16.99 -5.87 0.67
C TYR A 146 -16.46 -7.17 0.06
N TRP A 147 -15.48 -7.12 -0.83
CA TRP A 147 -15.03 -8.34 -1.51
C TRP A 147 -14.09 -9.16 -0.63
N LEU A 148 -12.99 -8.58 -0.17
CA LEU A 148 -12.05 -9.21 0.75
C LEU A 148 -11.90 -8.37 2.02
N VAL A 149 -12.22 -8.96 3.17
CA VAL A 149 -11.99 -8.36 4.49
C VAL A 149 -10.89 -9.13 5.20
N VAL A 150 -9.83 -8.43 5.61
CA VAL A 150 -8.70 -9.01 6.33
C VAL A 150 -8.72 -8.55 7.78
N ARG A 151 -8.81 -9.52 8.69
CA ARG A 151 -8.70 -9.35 10.14
C ARG A 151 -7.52 -10.13 10.73
N SER A 152 -6.91 -11.03 9.95
CA SER A 152 -5.74 -11.82 10.32
C SER A 152 -4.43 -11.03 10.23
N ASN A 153 -3.54 -11.24 11.19
CA ASN A 153 -2.19 -10.67 11.18
C ASN A 153 -1.30 -11.33 10.11
N ASP A 154 -0.25 -10.61 9.72
CA ASP A 154 0.85 -11.06 8.86
C ASP A 154 0.39 -11.63 7.51
N SER A 155 -0.80 -11.20 7.06
CA SER A 155 -1.39 -11.69 5.82
C SER A 155 -0.85 -10.94 4.62
N LYS A 156 -0.90 -11.60 3.46
CA LYS A 156 -0.39 -11.04 2.21
C LYS A 156 -1.46 -11.13 1.12
N VAL A 157 -1.79 -10.00 0.53
CA VAL A 157 -2.69 -9.90 -0.61
C VAL A 157 -1.84 -9.38 -1.76
N ASP A 158 -1.40 -10.27 -2.66
CA ASP A 158 -0.47 -9.88 -3.71
C ASP A 158 -0.77 -10.44 -5.09
N ARG A 159 -0.53 -9.65 -6.14
CA ARG A 159 -0.71 -10.08 -7.54
C ARG A 159 -2.15 -10.52 -7.84
N ASN A 160 -3.16 -9.95 -7.20
CA ASN A 160 -4.56 -10.22 -7.55
C ASN A 160 -5.10 -9.15 -8.50
N HIS A 161 -6.20 -9.44 -9.18
CA HIS A 161 -6.98 -8.46 -9.93
C HIS A 161 -8.36 -8.33 -9.30
N PHE A 162 -8.74 -7.12 -8.89
CA PHE A 162 -10.08 -6.78 -8.40
C PHE A 162 -10.70 -5.83 -9.42
N HIS A 163 -11.82 -6.20 -10.07
CA HIS A 163 -12.33 -5.41 -11.20
C HIS A 163 -13.82 -5.48 -11.46
N ASP A 164 -14.35 -4.45 -12.13
CA ASP A 164 -15.75 -4.33 -12.59
C ASP A 164 -16.78 -4.30 -11.46
N LYS A 165 -16.48 -3.61 -10.37
CA LYS A 165 -17.46 -3.41 -9.29
C LYS A 165 -18.29 -2.17 -9.57
N THR A 166 -19.62 -2.29 -9.56
CA THR A 166 -20.53 -1.14 -9.75
C THR A 166 -21.46 -0.85 -8.55
N THR A 167 -21.53 -1.81 -7.62
CA THR A 167 -22.27 -1.75 -6.34
C THR A 167 -21.57 -0.93 -5.26
N ALA A 168 -22.27 -0.62 -4.16
CA ALA A 168 -21.63 -0.10 -2.95
C ALA A 168 -20.74 -1.17 -2.29
N GLY A 169 -19.74 -0.76 -1.52
CA GLY A 169 -18.77 -1.65 -0.87
C GLY A 169 -17.38 -1.61 -1.53
N ILE A 170 -16.39 -2.06 -0.76
CA ILE A 170 -14.96 -1.87 -0.99
C ILE A 170 -14.33 -3.16 -1.51
N PHE A 171 -13.33 -3.10 -2.39
CA PHE A 171 -12.59 -4.29 -2.82
C PHE A 171 -11.84 -4.95 -1.66
N LEU A 172 -10.99 -4.19 -0.96
CA LEU A 172 -10.15 -4.69 0.11
C LEU A 172 -10.28 -3.85 1.38
N VAL A 173 -10.77 -4.46 2.46
CA VAL A 173 -10.83 -3.87 3.79
C VAL A 173 -9.83 -4.54 4.71
N VAL A 174 -9.11 -3.75 5.48
CA VAL A 174 -8.24 -4.22 6.57
C VAL A 174 -8.78 -3.64 7.86
N ASP A 175 -9.25 -4.49 8.76
CA ASP A 175 -9.75 -4.06 10.07
C ASP A 175 -8.86 -4.70 11.12
N GLY A 176 -9.24 -5.84 11.69
CA GLY A 176 -8.63 -6.46 12.86
C GLY A 176 -9.73 -7.06 13.75
N PRO A 177 -9.39 -7.68 14.88
CA PRO A 177 -10.39 -8.13 15.86
C PRO A 177 -11.17 -6.96 16.48
N GLY A 178 -12.36 -7.24 17.02
CA GLY A 178 -13.19 -6.25 17.72
C GLY A 178 -13.55 -5.05 16.84
N SER A 179 -13.83 -3.89 17.45
CA SER A 179 -14.13 -2.64 16.73
C SER A 179 -12.99 -1.61 16.74
N THR A 180 -11.94 -1.84 17.55
CA THR A 180 -10.84 -0.88 17.77
C THR A 180 -9.48 -1.34 17.25
N ASP A 181 -9.23 -2.63 17.14
CA ASP A 181 -7.87 -3.15 16.89
C ASP A 181 -7.55 -3.22 15.40
N MET A 182 -6.27 -3.13 15.03
CA MET A 182 -5.84 -3.34 13.65
C MET A 182 -5.23 -4.73 13.43
N ALA A 183 -5.49 -5.33 12.27
CA ALA A 183 -4.67 -6.41 11.75
C ALA A 183 -3.25 -5.88 11.49
N GLN A 184 -2.23 -6.62 11.94
CA GLN A 184 -0.84 -6.18 11.96
C GLN A 184 -0.05 -6.68 10.74
N ASN A 185 0.92 -5.88 10.28
CA ASN A 185 1.96 -6.25 9.30
C ASN A 185 1.43 -6.76 7.95
N LEU A 186 0.31 -6.21 7.47
CA LEU A 186 -0.28 -6.63 6.21
C LEU A 186 0.58 -6.19 5.02
N GLN A 187 0.78 -7.08 4.04
CA GLN A 187 1.41 -6.74 2.76
C GLN A 187 0.38 -6.73 1.63
N ILE A 188 0.14 -5.56 1.03
CA ILE A 188 -0.72 -5.39 -0.15
C ILE A 188 0.19 -5.01 -1.32
N LEU A 189 0.51 -5.99 -2.17
CA LEU A 189 1.63 -5.89 -3.12
C LEU A 189 1.22 -6.25 -4.56
N ARG A 190 1.47 -5.38 -5.54
CA ARG A 190 1.28 -5.71 -6.98
C ARG A 190 -0.11 -6.19 -7.35
N ASN A 191 -1.14 -5.73 -6.64
CA ASN A 191 -2.52 -5.96 -7.07
C ASN A 191 -2.91 -4.96 -8.16
N HIS A 192 -3.81 -5.39 -9.03
CA HIS A 192 -4.48 -4.56 -10.00
C HIS A 192 -5.90 -4.29 -9.49
N PHE A 193 -6.26 -3.03 -9.30
CA PHE A 193 -7.62 -2.59 -8.98
C PHE A 193 -8.13 -1.80 -10.18
N SER A 194 -9.12 -2.29 -10.89
CA SER A 194 -9.63 -1.60 -12.08
C SER A 194 -11.13 -1.45 -12.08
N ASP A 195 -11.62 -0.41 -12.77
CA ASP A 195 -13.03 -0.29 -13.16
C ASP A 195 -14.00 -0.40 -11.96
N HIS A 196 -13.65 0.30 -10.88
CA HIS A 196 -14.53 0.45 -9.73
C HIS A 196 -15.39 1.69 -9.97
N SER A 197 -16.67 1.51 -10.20
CA SER A 197 -17.62 2.61 -10.31
C SER A 197 -18.67 2.48 -9.21
N PHE A 198 -19.21 3.60 -8.76
CA PHE A 198 -20.33 3.59 -7.82
C PHE A 198 -21.04 4.93 -7.91
N ALA A 199 -22.35 4.89 -8.19
CA ALA A 199 -23.16 6.10 -8.36
C ALA A 199 -23.49 6.80 -7.03
N GLY A 200 -23.27 6.14 -5.89
CA GLY A 200 -23.50 6.71 -4.57
C GLY A 200 -22.36 7.64 -4.11
N ALA A 201 -22.57 8.24 -2.94
CA ALA A 201 -21.70 9.30 -2.45
C ALA A 201 -20.55 8.81 -1.55
N ASN A 202 -20.64 7.61 -0.96
CA ASN A 202 -19.69 7.09 0.01
C ASN A 202 -19.72 5.55 0.04
N GLY A 203 -18.56 4.93 0.26
CA GLY A 203 -18.44 3.47 0.43
C GLY A 203 -17.99 2.73 -0.83
N GLY A 204 -17.44 3.45 -1.81
CA GLY A 204 -16.85 2.89 -3.04
C GLY A 204 -15.33 2.93 -3.05
N GLU A 205 -14.66 2.91 -1.89
CA GLU A 205 -13.20 2.92 -1.83
C GLU A 205 -12.62 1.63 -2.45
N SER A 206 -11.43 1.69 -3.07
CA SER A 206 -10.76 0.46 -3.53
C SER A 206 -10.10 -0.27 -2.36
N ILE A 207 -9.37 0.46 -1.52
CA ILE A 207 -8.77 -0.05 -0.28
C ILE A 207 -9.22 0.81 0.88
N ARG A 208 -9.57 0.17 2.00
CA ARG A 208 -9.74 0.85 3.29
C ARG A 208 -8.93 0.18 4.40
N LEU A 209 -8.05 0.94 5.02
CA LEU A 209 -7.24 0.51 6.17
C LEU A 209 -7.86 1.03 7.46
N GLY A 210 -8.78 0.26 8.04
CA GLY A 210 -9.46 0.56 9.28
C GLY A 210 -10.77 1.35 9.09
N VAL A 211 -11.21 1.96 10.18
CA VAL A 211 -12.37 2.84 10.29
C VAL A 211 -12.12 3.85 11.42
N SER A 212 -12.96 4.87 11.58
CA SER A 212 -12.78 5.90 12.62
C SER A 212 -12.50 5.35 14.02
N GLY A 213 -13.22 4.30 14.44
CA GLY A 213 -13.02 3.62 15.72
C GLY A 213 -11.61 3.03 15.93
N ARG A 214 -10.89 2.78 14.83
CA ARG A 214 -9.53 2.19 14.79
C ARG A 214 -8.43 3.19 14.48
N ALA A 215 -8.75 4.49 14.36
CA ALA A 215 -7.83 5.53 13.91
C ALA A 215 -6.49 5.53 14.66
N LEU A 216 -6.53 5.38 15.99
CA LEU A 216 -5.35 5.43 16.86
C LEU A 216 -4.56 4.11 16.90
N SER A 217 -5.11 3.03 16.33
CA SER A 217 -4.46 1.72 16.31
C SER A 217 -3.47 1.63 15.15
N SER A 218 -2.24 1.25 15.47
CA SER A 218 -1.20 0.99 14.48
C SER A 218 -1.51 -0.29 13.71
N ALA A 219 -1.45 -0.27 12.38
CA ALA A 219 -1.60 -1.48 11.57
C ALA A 219 -0.28 -1.98 10.97
N HIS A 220 0.70 -1.08 10.80
CA HIS A 220 1.96 -1.39 10.13
C HIS A 220 1.75 -2.04 8.75
N ALA A 221 0.66 -1.68 8.07
CA ALA A 221 0.36 -2.19 6.75
C ALA A 221 1.26 -1.52 5.71
N VAL A 222 1.71 -2.29 4.73
CA VAL A 222 2.47 -1.82 3.57
C VAL A 222 1.65 -2.03 2.31
N VAL A 223 1.23 -0.93 1.69
CA VAL A 223 0.54 -0.89 0.41
C VAL A 223 1.53 -0.43 -0.65
N GLU A 224 2.06 -1.37 -1.43
CA GLU A 224 3.13 -1.07 -2.38
C GLU A 224 3.02 -1.71 -3.76
N TYR A 225 3.51 -1.01 -4.77
CA TYR A 225 3.53 -1.46 -6.16
C TYR A 225 2.15 -1.88 -6.70
N ASN A 226 1.05 -1.31 -6.23
CA ASN A 226 -0.28 -1.60 -6.76
C ASN A 226 -0.68 -0.61 -7.86
N LEU A 227 -1.47 -1.08 -8.82
CA LEU A 227 -2.03 -0.26 -9.90
C LEU A 227 -3.52 -0.07 -9.68
N PHE A 228 -3.98 1.17 -9.82
CA PHE A 228 -5.37 1.58 -9.80
C PHE A 228 -5.70 2.28 -11.13
N GLU A 229 -6.68 1.76 -11.87
CA GLU A 229 -7.14 2.34 -13.13
C GLU A 229 -8.67 2.49 -13.08
N HIS A 230 -9.20 3.68 -13.34
CA HIS A 230 -10.63 3.97 -13.19
C HIS A 230 -11.18 3.58 -11.80
N ALA A 231 -10.44 3.92 -10.74
CA ALA A 231 -10.90 3.77 -9.36
C ALA A 231 -11.86 4.92 -9.01
N ASP A 232 -13.09 4.81 -9.53
CA ASP A 232 -14.07 5.90 -9.60
C ASP A 232 -15.23 5.80 -8.59
N GLY A 233 -15.26 4.72 -7.81
CA GLY A 233 -16.31 4.47 -6.81
C GLY A 233 -16.40 5.52 -5.71
N ASP A 234 -15.28 6.13 -5.34
CA ASP A 234 -15.18 7.11 -4.25
C ASP A 234 -14.00 8.07 -4.53
N PRO A 235 -14.02 9.33 -4.04
CA PRO A 235 -12.82 10.18 -4.05
C PRO A 235 -11.63 9.57 -3.27
N GLU A 236 -11.85 8.53 -2.47
CA GLU A 236 -10.81 7.81 -1.74
C GLU A 236 -10.53 6.44 -2.41
N ALA A 237 -9.58 6.37 -3.36
CA ALA A 237 -9.13 5.08 -3.90
C ALA A 237 -8.45 4.26 -2.80
N ILE A 238 -7.56 4.90 -2.02
CA ILE A 238 -6.99 4.35 -0.79
C ILE A 238 -7.40 5.24 0.38
N SER A 239 -8.25 4.70 1.26
CA SER A 239 -8.70 5.39 2.49
C SER A 239 -8.01 4.81 3.71
N VAL A 240 -7.08 5.57 4.29
CA VAL A 240 -6.34 5.19 5.49
C VAL A 240 -7.06 5.75 6.72
N LYS A 241 -7.49 4.86 7.60
CA LYS A 241 -8.28 5.13 8.81
C LYS A 241 -7.68 4.41 10.02
N SER A 242 -6.35 4.36 10.06
CA SER A 242 -5.51 3.72 11.08
C SER A 242 -4.12 4.39 11.09
N SER A 243 -3.26 4.01 12.04
CA SER A 243 -1.94 4.63 12.22
C SER A 243 -0.77 3.78 11.71
N ASP A 244 0.38 4.44 11.51
CA ASP A 244 1.68 3.82 11.25
C ASP A 244 1.75 2.94 9.98
N ASN A 245 1.06 3.36 8.91
CA ASN A 245 1.04 2.66 7.62
C ASN A 245 2.09 3.21 6.64
N ILE A 246 2.47 2.39 5.66
CA ILE A 246 3.32 2.79 4.53
C ILE A 246 2.55 2.57 3.22
N ILE A 247 2.42 3.64 2.43
CA ILE A 247 1.76 3.63 1.12
C ILE A 247 2.78 4.13 0.10
N ARG A 248 3.37 3.23 -0.69
CA ARG A 248 4.50 3.59 -1.55
C ARG A 248 4.53 2.94 -2.92
N TYR A 249 5.11 3.64 -3.90
CA TYR A 249 5.37 3.09 -5.23
C TYR A 249 4.12 2.57 -5.96
N ASN A 250 2.94 3.06 -5.58
CA ASN A 250 1.69 2.72 -6.27
C ASN A 250 1.50 3.66 -7.47
N THR A 251 0.73 3.21 -8.45
CA THR A 251 0.27 4.04 -9.57
C THR A 251 -1.24 4.12 -9.53
N ILE A 252 -1.78 5.34 -9.45
CA ILE A 252 -3.19 5.65 -9.61
C ILE A 252 -3.32 6.46 -10.90
N ARG A 253 -4.02 5.90 -11.88
CA ARG A 253 -4.13 6.47 -13.22
C ARG A 253 -5.60 6.66 -13.60
N ASP A 254 -5.90 7.79 -14.23
CA ASP A 254 -7.22 8.07 -14.82
C ASP A 254 -8.38 7.72 -13.86
N SER A 255 -8.19 8.07 -12.59
CA SER A 255 -9.09 7.70 -11.50
C SER A 255 -9.65 8.95 -10.82
N ARG A 256 -10.92 8.91 -10.43
CA ARG A 256 -11.52 9.91 -9.55
C ARG A 256 -10.85 9.86 -8.18
N GLY A 257 -10.61 8.67 -7.65
CA GLY A 257 -10.11 8.47 -6.30
C GLY A 257 -8.60 8.66 -6.16
N GLY A 258 -8.18 9.22 -5.02
CA GLY A 258 -6.79 9.44 -4.66
C GLY A 258 -6.36 8.68 -3.38
N ILE A 259 -5.26 9.11 -2.76
CA ILE A 259 -4.80 8.59 -1.46
C ILE A 259 -5.26 9.54 -0.36
N VAL A 260 -6.08 9.06 0.58
CA VAL A 260 -6.58 9.87 1.68
C VAL A 260 -6.15 9.28 3.03
N LEU A 261 -5.33 10.03 3.76
CA LEU A 261 -5.08 9.82 5.19
C LEU A 261 -6.26 10.42 5.94
N ARG A 262 -7.34 9.64 6.02
CA ARG A 262 -8.66 10.10 6.45
C ARG A 262 -8.78 10.14 7.97
N HIS A 263 -8.21 9.17 8.66
CA HIS A 263 -8.05 9.14 10.11
C HIS A 263 -6.74 8.45 10.51
N GLY A 264 -6.28 8.70 11.73
CA GLY A 264 -5.06 8.11 12.27
C GLY A 264 -3.84 8.99 12.03
N ASN A 265 -2.67 8.50 12.44
CA ASN A 265 -1.45 9.30 12.55
C ASN A 265 -0.24 8.54 12.00
N ARG A 266 0.89 9.23 11.80
CA ARG A 266 2.22 8.63 11.54
C ARG A 266 2.32 7.72 10.32
N SER A 267 1.41 7.86 9.37
CA SER A 267 1.50 7.16 8.07
C SER A 267 2.47 7.86 7.11
N ARG A 268 3.16 7.09 6.28
CA ARG A 268 4.08 7.55 5.23
C ARG A 268 3.51 7.29 3.84
N VAL A 269 3.46 8.32 3.00
CA VAL A 269 3.05 8.26 1.58
C VAL A 269 4.25 8.64 0.72
N GLU A 270 4.83 7.65 0.03
CA GLU A 270 6.15 7.78 -0.59
C GLU A 270 6.21 7.31 -2.04
N GLY A 271 6.73 8.14 -2.95
CA GLY A 271 7.11 7.67 -4.29
C GLY A 271 5.93 7.15 -5.13
N ASN A 272 4.71 7.66 -4.90
CA ASN A 272 3.53 7.24 -5.66
C ASN A 272 3.37 8.11 -6.91
N TYR A 273 2.85 7.50 -7.97
CA TYR A 273 2.44 8.17 -9.21
C TYR A 273 0.91 8.34 -9.19
N LEU A 274 0.43 9.57 -9.23
CA LEU A 274 -0.99 9.89 -9.43
C LEU A 274 -1.11 10.72 -10.70
N ILE A 275 -1.59 10.11 -11.77
CA ILE A 275 -1.46 10.62 -13.14
C ILE A 275 -2.82 10.62 -13.84
N GLY A 276 -3.29 11.80 -14.22
CA GLY A 276 -4.63 11.95 -14.77
C GLY A 276 -5.71 11.60 -13.74
N GLY A 277 -6.95 11.91 -14.06
CA GLY A 277 -8.05 11.77 -13.10
C GLY A 277 -8.25 13.01 -12.23
N SER A 278 -8.78 12.83 -11.01
CA SER A 278 -9.36 13.94 -10.22
C SER A 278 -8.60 14.26 -8.93
N GLU A 279 -8.57 13.33 -7.97
CA GLU A 279 -8.02 13.56 -6.63
C GLU A 279 -6.59 13.03 -6.50
N GLY A 280 -5.76 13.75 -5.74
CA GLY A 280 -4.38 13.35 -5.45
C GLY A 280 -4.21 12.80 -4.03
N VAL A 281 -3.45 13.50 -3.19
CA VAL A 281 -3.21 13.13 -1.79
C VAL A 281 -3.93 14.11 -0.86
N ARG A 282 -4.70 13.59 0.10
CA ARG A 282 -5.34 14.40 1.16
C ARG A 282 -4.98 13.84 2.53
N LEU A 283 -4.62 14.72 3.47
CA LEU A 283 -4.18 14.31 4.80
C LEU A 283 -4.86 15.07 5.94
N TYR A 284 -5.26 14.30 6.94
CA TYR A 284 -5.73 14.70 8.27
C TYR A 284 -4.91 13.96 9.32
N GLY A 285 -4.93 14.43 10.56
CA GLY A 285 -4.16 13.81 11.64
C GLY A 285 -2.66 14.14 11.55
N ASN A 286 -1.91 13.49 12.42
CA ASN A 286 -0.62 13.99 12.86
C ASN A 286 0.58 13.22 12.35
N ASP A 287 1.71 13.93 12.27
CA ASP A 287 3.06 13.36 12.15
C ASP A 287 3.23 12.49 10.88
N HIS A 288 2.50 12.82 9.81
CA HIS A 288 2.58 12.15 8.52
C HIS A 288 3.83 12.55 7.74
N VAL A 289 4.31 11.67 6.87
CA VAL A 289 5.39 11.99 5.93
C VAL A 289 4.92 11.75 4.49
N ILE A 290 4.92 12.81 3.68
CA ILE A 290 4.48 12.82 2.27
C ILE A 290 5.68 13.20 1.41
N VAL A 291 6.25 12.24 0.69
CA VAL A 291 7.57 12.41 0.06
C VAL A 291 7.72 11.75 -1.30
N ASN A 292 8.46 12.36 -2.22
CA ASN A 292 8.77 11.81 -3.56
C ASN A 292 7.53 11.50 -4.41
N ASN A 293 6.34 12.01 -4.10
CA ASN A 293 5.16 11.70 -4.89
C ASN A 293 5.13 12.57 -6.15
N TYR A 294 4.72 11.97 -7.27
CA TYR A 294 4.51 12.65 -8.55
C TYR A 294 3.02 12.73 -8.84
N LEU A 295 2.49 13.95 -8.80
CA LEU A 295 1.07 14.27 -8.91
C LEU A 295 0.88 15.11 -10.17
N SER A 296 0.31 14.54 -11.24
CA SER A 296 0.28 15.21 -12.54
C SER A 296 -1.04 15.12 -13.27
N GLY A 297 -1.47 16.25 -13.85
CA GLY A 297 -2.66 16.34 -14.68
C GLY A 297 -3.97 16.09 -13.93
N LEU A 298 -4.00 16.30 -12.62
CA LEU A 298 -5.19 16.08 -11.78
C LEU A 298 -6.19 17.23 -11.96
N SER A 299 -7.45 16.89 -12.26
CA SER A 299 -8.48 17.86 -12.59
C SER A 299 -9.08 18.57 -11.37
N ALA A 300 -8.91 18.00 -10.17
CA ALA A 300 -9.35 18.62 -8.92
C ALA A 300 -8.15 19.03 -8.05
N ARG A 301 -7.88 18.32 -6.95
CA ARG A 301 -6.93 18.74 -5.91
C ARG A 301 -5.77 17.75 -5.81
N ALA A 302 -4.55 18.20 -6.09
CA ALA A 302 -3.38 17.34 -6.11
C ALA A 302 -2.84 17.03 -4.71
N LEU A 303 -2.63 18.03 -3.86
CA LEU A 303 -2.18 17.81 -2.48
C LEU A 303 -2.96 18.71 -1.53
N VAL A 304 -3.65 18.10 -0.56
CA VAL A 304 -4.55 18.78 0.37
C VAL A 304 -4.12 18.60 1.82
N VAL A 305 -3.76 19.70 2.48
CA VAL A 305 -3.58 19.73 3.94
C VAL A 305 -4.92 20.02 4.62
N GLY A 306 -5.47 19.01 5.29
CA GLY A 306 -6.80 19.04 5.87
C GLY A 306 -6.87 19.79 7.20
N SER A 307 -7.82 20.72 7.31
CA SER A 307 -8.24 21.32 8.58
C SER A 307 -9.25 20.41 9.29
N GLY A 308 -9.23 20.35 10.61
CA GLY A 308 -10.04 19.45 11.42
C GLY A 308 -11.42 20.00 11.79
N THR A 309 -12.37 19.07 11.98
CA THR A 309 -13.59 19.33 12.77
C THR A 309 -13.36 19.09 14.25
N THR A 310 -12.29 18.36 14.59
CA THR A 310 -11.71 18.22 15.92
C THR A 310 -10.23 18.62 15.85
N ARG A 311 -9.61 18.91 17.00
CA ARG A 311 -8.16 19.15 17.07
C ARG A 311 -7.44 17.83 16.85
N ASP A 312 -7.62 16.90 17.78
CA ASP A 312 -7.02 15.57 17.81
C ASP A 312 -7.99 14.59 18.47
N HIS A 313 -8.08 13.37 17.95
CA HIS A 313 -8.68 12.24 18.66
C HIS A 313 -7.72 11.66 19.69
N ASN A 314 -8.28 11.21 20.81
CA ASN A 314 -7.56 10.73 21.98
C ASN A 314 -7.96 9.30 22.37
N SER A 315 -7.06 8.63 23.09
CA SER A 315 -7.35 7.34 23.70
C SER A 315 -8.50 7.48 24.70
N GLY A 316 -9.41 6.52 24.71
CA GLY A 316 -10.59 6.52 25.60
C GLY A 316 -11.85 7.14 25.01
N GLU A 317 -11.77 7.86 23.88
CA GLU A 317 -12.96 8.32 23.15
C GLU A 317 -13.81 7.16 22.63
N THR A 318 -15.11 7.39 22.55
CA THR A 318 -16.10 6.54 21.90
C THR A 318 -15.96 6.56 20.38
N GLU A 319 -16.58 5.59 19.69
CA GLU A 319 -16.59 5.58 18.22
C GLU A 319 -17.32 6.80 17.62
N GLU A 320 -18.30 7.37 18.35
CA GLU A 320 -19.03 8.56 17.91
C GLU A 320 -18.18 9.82 17.98
N GLU A 321 -17.44 10.00 19.08
CA GLU A 321 -16.46 11.08 19.22
C GLU A 321 -15.39 11.02 18.13
N ARG A 322 -15.06 9.82 17.63
CA ARG A 322 -14.07 9.59 16.56
C ARG A 322 -14.51 9.88 15.13
N ARG A 323 -15.75 10.32 14.89
CA ARG A 323 -16.27 10.54 13.51
C ARG A 323 -15.68 11.78 12.83
N GLY A 324 -15.07 12.70 13.58
CA GLY A 324 -14.49 13.94 13.07
C GLY A 324 -13.27 13.73 12.18
N ASN A 325 -12.78 14.82 11.59
CA ASN A 325 -11.44 14.89 11.00
C ASN A 325 -10.53 15.60 12.00
N ASP A 326 -9.37 15.00 12.29
CA ASP A 326 -8.30 15.68 13.02
C ASP A 326 -7.70 16.78 12.15
N ALA A 327 -7.27 17.87 12.78
CA ALA A 327 -6.45 18.84 12.08
C ALA A 327 -5.12 18.18 11.69
N CYS A 328 -4.57 18.56 10.54
CA CYS A 328 -3.29 18.04 10.13
C CYS A 328 -2.15 18.79 10.84
N ASP A 329 -1.55 18.18 11.87
CA ASP A 329 -0.43 18.80 12.58
C ASP A 329 0.88 18.05 12.37
N ARG A 330 1.99 18.80 12.27
CA ARG A 330 3.37 18.28 12.19
C ARG A 330 3.65 17.33 11.02
N ALA A 331 2.85 17.39 9.96
CA ALA A 331 3.14 16.65 8.74
C ALA A 331 4.40 17.20 8.05
N VAL A 332 5.16 16.32 7.39
CA VAL A 332 6.33 16.67 6.58
C VAL A 332 6.03 16.37 5.13
N ILE A 333 5.97 17.42 4.30
CA ILE A 333 5.65 17.36 2.87
C ILE A 333 6.88 17.83 2.09
N VAL A 334 7.67 16.88 1.58
CA VAL A 334 8.97 17.18 0.99
C VAL A 334 9.27 16.45 -0.30
N HIS A 335 10.03 17.06 -1.21
CA HIS A 335 10.46 16.42 -2.45
C HIS A 335 9.30 15.87 -3.30
N ASN A 336 8.12 16.48 -3.28
CA ASN A 336 7.04 16.08 -4.19
C ASN A 336 7.10 16.90 -5.48
N THR A 337 6.66 16.32 -6.60
CA THR A 337 6.46 17.03 -7.87
C THR A 337 4.97 17.13 -8.16
N LEU A 338 4.46 18.36 -8.26
CA LEU A 338 3.08 18.67 -8.61
C LEU A 338 3.09 19.37 -9.97
N LEU A 339 2.63 18.69 -11.03
CA LEU A 339 2.78 19.17 -12.41
C LEU A 339 1.46 19.25 -13.17
N GLY A 340 1.08 20.46 -13.57
CA GLY A 340 -0.04 20.69 -14.49
C GLY A 340 -1.42 20.37 -13.87
N ASN A 341 -1.55 20.46 -12.55
CA ASN A 341 -2.80 20.20 -11.84
C ASN A 341 -3.70 21.43 -11.82
N SER A 342 -5.02 21.25 -11.88
CA SER A 342 -6.00 22.33 -11.72
C SER A 342 -5.91 23.00 -10.35
N GLY A 343 -5.73 22.20 -9.31
CA GLY A 343 -5.39 22.63 -7.95
C GLY A 343 -4.13 21.89 -7.50
N SER A 344 -3.04 22.62 -7.27
CA SER A 344 -1.77 22.03 -6.84
C SER A 344 -1.74 21.80 -5.33
N LEU A 345 -1.00 22.61 -4.55
CA LEU A 345 -0.99 22.50 -3.09
C LEU A 345 -2.11 23.36 -2.50
N SER A 346 -2.98 22.77 -1.69
CA SER A 346 -4.11 23.48 -1.09
C SER A 346 -4.34 23.11 0.37
N GLY A 347 -5.04 23.99 1.08
CA GLY A 347 -5.51 23.75 2.43
C GLY A 347 -7.03 23.85 2.51
N GLU A 348 -7.62 23.15 3.47
CA GLU A 348 -9.04 23.29 3.79
C GLU A 348 -9.27 24.38 4.86
N THR A 349 -10.55 24.69 5.12
CA THR A 349 -10.94 25.60 6.19
C THR A 349 -12.11 25.00 6.98
N ARG A 350 -11.85 24.62 8.22
CA ARG A 350 -12.79 24.11 9.21
C ARG A 350 -12.48 24.74 10.58
N THR A 351 -13.12 24.26 11.63
CA THR A 351 -12.98 24.76 13.01
C THR A 351 -11.54 24.79 13.52
N TYR A 352 -10.76 23.75 13.20
CA TYR A 352 -9.39 23.60 13.67
C TYR A 352 -8.42 23.63 12.48
N GLU A 353 -7.56 24.63 12.47
CA GLU A 353 -6.52 24.82 11.47
C GLU A 353 -5.36 23.82 11.61
N PRO A 354 -4.70 23.43 10.51
CA PRO A 354 -3.42 22.71 10.54
C PRO A 354 -2.32 23.50 11.25
N LYS A 355 -1.41 22.80 11.95
CA LYS A 355 -0.27 23.41 12.66
C LYS A 355 1.06 22.74 12.38
N ASP A 356 2.12 23.55 12.38
CA ASP A 356 3.51 23.07 12.42
C ASP A 356 3.90 22.12 11.26
N VAL A 357 3.22 22.25 10.11
CA VAL A 357 3.51 21.45 8.91
C VAL A 357 4.77 21.98 8.22
N VAL A 358 5.63 21.07 7.78
CA VAL A 358 6.76 21.39 6.92
C VAL A 358 6.36 21.22 5.45
N VAL A 359 6.57 22.25 4.65
CA VAL A 359 6.46 22.21 3.19
C VAL A 359 7.79 22.67 2.60
N ALA A 360 8.62 21.72 2.18
CA ALA A 360 9.96 22.04 1.71
C ALA A 360 10.43 21.20 0.52
N ASP A 361 11.34 21.74 -0.29
CA ASP A 361 11.97 21.01 -1.39
C ASP A 361 10.98 20.41 -2.41
N ASN A 362 9.76 20.94 -2.51
CA ASN A 362 8.76 20.50 -3.50
C ASN A 362 8.90 21.29 -4.81
N LEU A 363 8.64 20.63 -5.94
CA LEU A 363 8.53 21.25 -7.26
C LEU A 363 7.06 21.39 -7.64
N ILE A 364 6.59 22.62 -7.87
CA ILE A 364 5.18 22.90 -8.19
C ILE A 364 5.11 23.70 -9.48
N VAL A 365 4.54 23.11 -10.52
CA VAL A 365 4.52 23.66 -11.88
C VAL A 365 3.09 23.68 -12.42
N GLY A 366 2.63 24.83 -12.90
CA GLY A 366 1.29 24.95 -13.47
C GLY A 366 1.00 26.31 -14.10
N ASP A 367 0.04 26.32 -15.02
CA ASP A 367 -0.29 27.50 -15.84
C ASP A 367 -1.61 28.18 -15.48
N ASN A 368 -2.44 27.53 -14.65
CA ASN A 368 -3.77 28.02 -14.31
C ASN A 368 -3.94 28.19 -12.80
N GLY A 369 -4.71 29.21 -12.40
CA GLY A 369 -5.07 29.43 -11.00
C GLY A 369 -3.87 29.83 -10.11
N SER A 370 -3.78 29.20 -8.95
CA SER A 370 -2.72 29.41 -7.96
C SER A 370 -2.01 28.10 -7.64
N LEU A 371 -0.67 28.12 -7.60
CA LEU A 371 0.15 26.96 -7.25
C LEU A 371 0.02 26.55 -5.77
N VAL A 372 -0.16 27.53 -4.88
CA VAL A 372 -0.36 27.30 -3.44
C VAL A 372 -1.57 28.08 -2.94
N SER A 373 -2.59 27.37 -2.47
CA SER A 373 -3.84 27.95 -1.94
C SER A 373 -4.18 27.35 -0.58
N MET A 374 -3.47 27.78 0.46
CA MET A 374 -3.66 27.30 1.83
C MET A 374 -4.79 28.03 2.55
N GLY A 375 -5.42 27.36 3.52
CA GLY A 375 -6.20 28.03 4.56
C GLY A 375 -5.27 28.72 5.56
N ALA A 376 -5.37 28.34 6.84
CA ALA A 376 -4.41 28.76 7.85
C ALA A 376 -3.13 27.89 7.81
N THR A 377 -1.98 28.52 8.08
CA THR A 377 -0.64 27.90 8.02
C THR A 377 0.14 28.19 9.31
N THR A 378 -0.53 28.07 10.46
CA THR A 378 0.04 28.42 11.77
C THR A 378 1.27 27.55 12.07
N GLY A 379 2.42 28.17 12.31
CA GLY A 379 3.67 27.44 12.61
C GLY A 379 4.29 26.71 11.42
N PHE A 380 3.76 26.88 10.20
CA PHE A 380 4.29 26.18 9.03
C PHE A 380 5.73 26.60 8.74
N THR A 381 6.54 25.63 8.33
CA THR A 381 7.88 25.86 7.78
C THR A 381 7.82 25.75 6.27
N TRP A 382 8.17 26.83 5.57
CA TRP A 382 8.30 26.86 4.11
C TRP A 382 9.77 27.03 3.74
N LYS A 383 10.33 26.11 2.94
CA LYS A 383 11.76 26.15 2.61
C LYS A 383 12.06 25.57 1.24
N SER A 384 12.86 26.28 0.44
CA SER A 384 13.45 25.76 -0.81
C SER A 384 12.46 25.03 -1.74
N ASN A 385 11.20 25.45 -1.78
CA ASN A 385 10.28 25.00 -2.82
C ASN A 385 10.63 25.68 -4.15
N MET A 386 10.30 25.06 -5.27
CA MET A 386 10.45 25.66 -6.60
C MET A 386 9.10 25.76 -7.29
N LEU A 387 8.79 26.95 -7.79
CA LEU A 387 7.56 27.25 -8.52
C LEU A 387 7.84 27.58 -9.99
N TRP A 388 6.96 27.16 -10.90
CA TRP A 388 7.05 27.55 -12.31
C TRP A 388 5.69 27.54 -13.03
N GLY A 389 5.65 28.16 -14.22
CA GLY A 389 4.48 28.25 -15.10
C GLY A 389 3.78 29.61 -15.06
N ALA A 390 2.61 29.73 -15.70
CA ALA A 390 1.83 30.96 -15.75
C ALA A 390 0.91 31.19 -14.53
N ALA A 391 0.66 30.17 -13.70
CA ALA A 391 -0.18 30.29 -12.52
C ALA A 391 0.41 31.26 -11.48
N ALA A 392 -0.45 31.91 -10.70
CA ALA A 392 0.00 32.73 -9.59
C ALA A 392 0.68 31.85 -8.52
N ASN A 393 1.63 32.42 -7.77
CA ASN A 393 2.25 31.69 -6.65
C ASN A 393 1.22 31.35 -5.56
N GLY A 394 0.18 32.17 -5.45
CA GLY A 394 -0.84 32.08 -4.41
C GLY A 394 -0.32 32.63 -3.07
N ASN A 395 -0.60 31.95 -1.96
CA ASN A 395 -0.32 32.47 -0.61
C ASN A 395 0.91 31.86 0.07
N ILE A 396 1.78 31.18 -0.68
CA ILE A 396 3.09 30.75 -0.19
C ILE A 396 3.98 31.96 0.21
N PRO A 397 4.63 31.94 1.40
CA PRO A 397 5.51 33.04 1.82
C PRO A 397 6.72 33.22 0.90
N SER A 398 7.10 34.47 0.63
CA SER A 398 8.17 34.83 -0.32
C SER A 398 9.55 34.21 0.00
N GLY A 399 9.86 33.95 1.27
CA GLY A 399 11.10 33.28 1.68
C GLY A 399 11.07 31.75 1.54
N GLY A 400 9.91 31.17 1.22
CA GLY A 400 9.71 29.72 1.17
C GLY A 400 9.94 29.07 -0.19
N TYR A 401 10.16 29.86 -1.24
CA TYR A 401 10.30 29.36 -2.61
C TYR A 401 11.25 30.18 -3.48
N THR A 402 11.67 29.57 -4.58
CA THR A 402 12.21 30.25 -5.76
C THR A 402 11.26 30.05 -6.93
N ARG A 403 11.24 30.99 -7.88
CA ARG A 403 10.42 30.87 -9.10
C ARG A 403 11.33 30.92 -10.32
N VAL A 404 11.52 29.78 -10.97
CA VAL A 404 12.47 29.60 -12.07
C VAL A 404 12.08 28.36 -12.87
N ASP A 405 12.39 28.35 -14.17
CA ASP A 405 12.14 27.18 -15.03
C ASP A 405 12.93 25.96 -14.55
N PRO A 406 12.26 24.88 -14.11
CA PRO A 406 12.92 23.65 -13.67
C PRO A 406 13.55 22.87 -14.84
N LYS A 407 13.31 23.27 -16.09
CA LYS A 407 13.81 22.60 -17.30
C LYS A 407 13.49 21.10 -17.30
N LEU A 408 12.21 20.77 -17.10
CA LEU A 408 11.74 19.40 -17.13
C LEU A 408 11.74 18.84 -18.56
N VAL A 409 12.04 17.55 -18.68
CA VAL A 409 11.93 16.77 -19.93
C VAL A 409 11.06 15.54 -19.65
N THR A 410 10.05 15.31 -20.48
CA THR A 410 9.17 14.15 -20.36
C THR A 410 9.85 12.91 -20.94
N GLY A 411 9.99 11.88 -20.10
CA GLY A 411 10.48 10.56 -20.51
C GLY A 411 9.47 9.78 -21.34
N THR A 412 9.90 8.66 -21.91
CA THR A 412 9.02 7.77 -22.71
C THR A 412 7.94 7.08 -21.89
N ASP A 413 8.11 7.03 -20.57
CA ASP A 413 7.13 6.56 -19.59
C ASP A 413 6.11 7.64 -19.17
N GLY A 414 6.19 8.84 -19.75
CA GLY A 414 5.30 9.96 -19.49
C GLY A 414 5.64 10.77 -18.23
N VAL A 415 6.72 10.43 -17.51
CA VAL A 415 7.15 11.16 -16.30
C VAL A 415 8.09 12.29 -16.69
N ALA A 416 7.82 13.50 -16.19
CA ALA A 416 8.66 14.67 -16.40
C ALA A 416 9.78 14.73 -15.35
N ARG A 417 11.03 14.72 -15.81
CA ARG A 417 12.26 14.67 -15.00
C ARG A 417 13.14 15.88 -15.21
N LEU A 418 14.05 16.14 -14.29
CA LEU A 418 15.04 17.20 -14.40
C LEU A 418 15.95 16.96 -15.61
N SER A 419 16.40 18.04 -16.26
CA SER A 419 17.49 17.99 -17.24
C SER A 419 18.79 18.50 -16.64
N ALA A 420 19.93 18.20 -17.29
CA ALA A 420 21.28 18.54 -16.81
C ALA A 420 21.51 20.02 -16.43
N GLY A 421 20.71 20.94 -16.97
CA GLY A 421 20.80 22.37 -16.69
C GLY A 421 19.77 22.87 -15.69
N SER A 422 19.02 21.98 -15.05
CA SER A 422 17.94 22.34 -14.14
C SER A 422 18.46 23.11 -12.93
N PRO A 423 17.83 24.22 -12.54
CA PRO A 423 18.14 24.90 -11.29
C PRO A 423 17.69 24.13 -10.05
N ALA A 424 16.95 23.03 -10.19
CA ALA A 424 16.52 22.19 -9.07
C ALA A 424 17.65 21.30 -8.54
N ILE A 425 18.70 21.10 -9.35
CA ILE A 425 19.82 20.20 -9.02
C ILE A 425 20.63 20.75 -7.85
N GLY A 426 20.77 19.96 -6.79
CA GLY A 426 21.49 20.30 -5.56
C GLY A 426 20.87 21.45 -4.76
N ALA A 427 19.64 21.86 -5.09
CA ALA A 427 19.01 23.05 -4.53
C ALA A 427 18.16 22.77 -3.28
N ALA A 428 17.93 21.50 -2.91
CA ALA A 428 17.14 21.15 -1.74
C ALA A 428 17.93 21.42 -0.44
N THR A 429 17.28 22.05 0.53
CA THR A 429 17.96 22.52 1.76
C THR A 429 17.34 22.03 3.07
N PHE A 430 16.20 21.32 3.04
CA PHE A 430 15.59 20.80 4.25
C PHE A 430 16.27 19.49 4.68
N THR A 431 16.69 19.39 5.95
CA THR A 431 17.43 18.23 6.48
C THR A 431 16.68 17.51 7.60
N GLY A 432 15.43 17.90 7.90
CA GLY A 432 14.67 17.37 9.02
C GLY A 432 14.07 15.98 8.78
N THR A 433 14.20 15.41 7.59
CA THR A 433 13.79 14.04 7.27
C THR A 433 14.75 13.46 6.25
N ALA A 434 15.29 12.27 6.55
CA ALA A 434 16.13 11.54 5.62
C ALA A 434 15.26 10.91 4.52
N VAL A 435 15.68 11.11 3.28
CA VAL A 435 15.05 10.54 2.08
C VAL A 435 16.16 9.86 1.31
N ALA A 436 16.15 8.52 1.29
CA ALA A 436 17.29 7.72 0.84
C ALA A 436 17.44 7.71 -0.68
N ASP A 437 16.32 7.49 -1.37
CA ASP A 437 16.22 7.49 -2.82
C ASP A 437 15.06 8.37 -3.28
N ASP A 438 14.96 8.59 -4.59
CA ASP A 438 13.95 9.40 -5.24
C ASP A 438 12.80 8.53 -5.81
N ILE A 439 11.95 9.13 -6.67
CA ILE A 439 10.83 8.42 -7.27
C ILE A 439 11.26 7.32 -8.26
N ASP A 440 12.41 7.45 -8.90
CA ASP A 440 12.96 6.50 -9.85
C ASP A 440 13.84 5.42 -9.18
N GLY A 441 14.22 5.64 -7.91
CA GLY A 441 15.12 4.77 -7.15
C GLY A 441 16.58 5.20 -7.18
N ASP A 442 16.89 6.41 -7.67
CA ASP A 442 18.20 7.03 -7.62
C ASP A 442 18.49 7.56 -6.21
N ALA A 443 19.71 7.36 -5.72
CA ALA A 443 20.10 7.79 -4.38
C ALA A 443 20.31 9.31 -4.32
N ARG A 444 19.64 10.00 -3.38
CA ARG A 444 19.70 11.47 -3.31
C ARG A 444 21.01 12.08 -2.78
N GLY A 445 21.88 11.28 -2.17
CA GLY A 445 23.17 11.75 -1.65
C GLY A 445 23.07 12.95 -0.68
N SER A 446 24.10 13.80 -0.68
CA SER A 446 24.17 15.00 0.20
C SER A 446 23.70 16.29 -0.47
N ALA A 447 23.83 16.40 -1.80
CA ALA A 447 23.39 17.53 -2.61
C ALA A 447 22.11 17.13 -3.35
N ARG A 448 20.99 17.19 -2.62
CA ARG A 448 19.70 16.66 -3.05
C ARG A 448 18.96 17.64 -3.97
N ASP A 449 18.10 17.11 -4.82
CA ASP A 449 17.33 17.90 -5.77
C ASP A 449 15.95 18.30 -5.23
N ILE A 450 15.42 19.43 -5.72
CA ILE A 450 14.05 19.85 -5.44
C ILE A 450 13.09 19.05 -6.35
N GLY A 451 12.02 18.51 -5.76
CA GLY A 451 11.04 17.67 -6.44
C GLY A 451 11.28 16.17 -6.25
N ALA A 452 10.42 15.36 -6.87
CA ALA A 452 10.38 13.90 -6.70
C ALA A 452 11.52 13.16 -7.39
N ASP A 453 12.11 13.78 -8.41
CA ASP A 453 13.22 13.29 -9.21
C ASP A 453 14.55 13.79 -8.64
N GLU A 454 15.56 12.92 -8.65
CA GLU A 454 16.97 13.26 -8.45
C GLU A 454 17.66 13.10 -9.81
N TYR A 455 18.26 14.18 -10.33
CA TYR A 455 18.80 14.19 -11.67
C TYR A 455 19.84 13.07 -11.85
N SER A 456 19.45 12.10 -12.68
CA SER A 456 20.26 10.95 -13.02
C SER A 456 20.28 10.75 -14.53
N THR A 457 21.36 10.14 -15.01
CA THR A 457 21.43 9.61 -16.40
C THR A 457 21.30 8.09 -16.42
N ALA A 458 21.15 7.47 -15.25
CA ALA A 458 20.87 6.06 -15.15
C ALA A 458 19.42 5.78 -15.61
N PRO A 459 19.14 4.55 -16.08
CA PRO A 459 17.77 4.14 -16.31
C PRO A 459 16.99 4.13 -15.00
N ALA A 460 15.78 4.73 -15.00
CA ALA A 460 14.87 4.68 -13.86
C ALA A 460 14.57 3.22 -13.46
N LEU A 461 14.72 2.91 -12.17
CA LEU A 461 14.44 1.57 -11.62
C LEU A 461 12.96 1.39 -11.30
N ARG A 462 12.25 2.50 -11.08
CA ARG A 462 10.82 2.57 -10.82
C ARG A 462 10.16 3.44 -11.88
N HIS A 463 8.95 3.08 -12.28
CA HIS A 463 8.17 3.78 -13.30
C HIS A 463 6.68 3.61 -12.97
N PRO A 464 5.79 4.45 -13.56
CA PRO A 464 4.36 4.23 -13.46
C PRO A 464 3.99 2.82 -13.91
N LEU A 465 3.30 2.08 -13.04
CA LEU A 465 2.96 0.69 -13.27
C LEU A 465 1.96 0.55 -14.41
N THR A 466 2.05 -0.59 -15.08
CA THR A 466 1.11 -1.05 -16.10
C THR A 466 0.48 -2.37 -15.67
N ALA A 467 -0.57 -2.80 -16.36
CA ALA A 467 -1.19 -4.11 -16.12
C ALA A 467 -0.21 -5.29 -16.28
N ALA A 468 0.96 -5.10 -16.92
CA ALA A 468 2.00 -6.13 -17.01
C ALA A 468 2.80 -6.29 -15.70
N ASP A 469 2.87 -5.25 -14.87
CA ASP A 469 3.68 -5.21 -13.63
C ASP A 469 2.94 -5.79 -12.42
N VAL A 470 1.61 -5.87 -12.52
CA VAL A 470 0.66 -6.21 -11.45
C VAL A 470 -0.30 -7.33 -11.84
N GLY A 471 -1.14 -7.74 -10.89
CA GLY A 471 -2.19 -8.72 -11.13
C GLY A 471 -1.68 -10.15 -11.31
N PRO A 472 -2.57 -11.10 -11.68
CA PRO A 472 -2.27 -12.53 -11.62
C PRO A 472 -1.08 -12.99 -12.45
N ASN A 473 -0.77 -12.24 -13.50
CA ASN A 473 0.26 -12.60 -14.47
C ASN A 473 1.62 -11.93 -14.24
N ALA A 474 1.69 -10.94 -13.34
CA ALA A 474 2.95 -10.30 -12.98
C ALA A 474 4.00 -11.29 -12.46
N SER A 475 5.27 -11.02 -12.76
CA SER A 475 6.43 -11.81 -12.31
C SER A 475 6.44 -12.01 -10.78
#